data_AF-A0A9X1C9L5-F1
#
_entry.id   AF-A0A9X1C9L5-F1
#
_cell.length_a   1.000
_cell.length_b   1.000
_cell.length_c   1.000
_cell.angle_alpha   90.00
_cell.angle_beta   90.00
_cell.angle_gamma   90.00
#
_symmetry.space_group_name_H-M   'P 1'
#
loop_
_entity.id
_entity.type
_entity.pdbx_description
1 polymer ?
#
loop_
_entity_poly.entity_id
_entity_poly.type
_entity_poly.pdbx_seq_one_letter_code
_entity_poly.pdbx_strand_id
1 'polypeptide(L)'
;MQLNPIYLCKIQKSDINENYTVWLPEQPDHDMAYALVELHNINQGELWEILLKTAAHTSKLEISEVYFQPEADVFVAYTDNFLVGKRMELILNKLILDSEYFNTILLQSPLKPQAD
;
A
#
# COMPACT_ATOMS: atom_id res chain seq x y z
N MET A 1 0.85 1.96 -27.70
CA MET A 1 0.84 2.29 -26.26
C MET A 1 1.81 1.36 -25.57
N GLN A 2 2.89 1.89 -25.01
CA GLN A 2 3.72 1.14 -24.07
C GLN A 2 2.91 1.02 -22.77
N LEU A 3 2.64 -0.20 -22.32
CA LEU A 3 2.09 -0.41 -20.99
C LEU A 3 3.20 -0.03 -19.99
N ASN A 4 2.94 0.95 -19.13
CA ASN A 4 3.86 1.26 -18.05
C ASN A 4 4.02 0.03 -17.15
N PRO A 5 5.23 -0.27 -16.66
CA PRO A 5 5.45 -1.42 -15.79
C PRO A 5 4.68 -1.23 -14.48
N ILE A 6 3.74 -2.13 -14.19
CA ILE A 6 3.08 -2.20 -12.89
C ILE A 6 3.97 -3.00 -11.95
N TYR A 7 4.31 -2.42 -10.80
CA TYR A 7 5.12 -3.10 -9.80
C TYR A 7 4.23 -3.67 -8.70
N LEU A 8 4.27 -4.98 -8.51
CA LEU A 8 3.54 -5.65 -7.45
C LEU A 8 4.36 -5.64 -6.15
N CYS A 9 3.63 -5.53 -5.05
CA CYS A 9 4.13 -5.75 -3.71
C CYS A 9 4.70 -7.17 -3.58
N LYS A 10 5.80 -7.29 -2.82
CA LYS A 10 6.43 -8.57 -2.50
C LYS A 10 6.77 -8.65 -1.01
N ILE A 11 6.98 -9.87 -0.54
CA ILE A 11 7.48 -10.15 0.80
C ILE A 11 8.86 -10.76 0.70
N GLN A 12 9.77 -10.25 1.53
CA GLN A 12 11.12 -10.78 1.65
C GLN A 12 11.42 -11.08 3.12
N LYS A 13 11.92 -12.29 3.41
CA LYS A 13 12.44 -12.60 4.75
C LYS A 13 13.81 -11.92 4.90
N SER A 14 14.02 -11.23 6.00
CA SER A 14 15.30 -10.64 6.39
C SER A 14 16.26 -11.72 6.84
N ASP A 15 17.49 -11.68 6.33
CA ASP A 15 18.56 -12.59 6.71
C ASP A 15 19.19 -12.23 8.07
N ILE A 16 18.86 -11.07 8.64
CA ILE A 16 19.52 -10.53 9.85
C ILE A 16 18.66 -10.76 11.11
N ASN A 17 17.37 -10.45 11.04
CA ASN A 17 16.47 -10.44 12.20
C ASN A 17 15.25 -11.36 12.05
N GLU A 18 15.23 -12.17 10.99
CA GLU A 18 14.14 -13.09 10.64
C GLU A 18 12.76 -12.46 10.36
N ASN A 19 12.62 -11.14 10.49
CA ASN A 19 11.39 -10.44 10.15
C ASN A 19 11.11 -10.49 8.65
N TYR A 20 9.84 -10.33 8.30
CA TYR A 20 9.35 -10.20 6.94
C TYR A 20 9.19 -8.73 6.59
N THR A 21 9.85 -8.31 5.52
CA THR A 21 9.69 -7.01 4.90
C THR A 21 8.61 -7.13 3.83
N VAL A 22 7.56 -6.32 3.94
CA VAL A 22 6.56 -6.10 2.89
C VAL A 22 7.01 -4.84 2.15
N TRP A 23 7.29 -4.96 0.86
CA TRP A 23 7.78 -3.84 0.06
C TRP A 23 6.96 -3.66 -1.21
N LEU A 24 6.67 -2.41 -1.53
CA LEU A 24 6.02 -2.01 -2.76
C LEU A 24 6.82 -0.83 -3.37
N PRO A 25 7.41 -1.02 -4.57
CA PRO A 25 8.06 0.07 -5.28
C PRO A 25 7.11 1.19 -5.65
N GLU A 26 7.69 2.36 -5.90
CA GLU A 26 7.02 3.47 -6.58
C GLU A 26 6.30 2.99 -7.85
N GLN A 27 5.03 3.39 -7.99
CA GLN A 27 4.26 3.16 -9.21
C GLN A 27 4.53 4.28 -10.22
N PRO A 28 4.51 4.00 -11.54
CA PRO A 28 4.76 5.01 -12.56
C PRO A 28 3.77 6.19 -12.52
N ASP A 29 4.26 7.40 -12.79
CA ASP A 29 3.63 8.73 -12.64
C ASP A 29 2.36 9.04 -13.49
N HIS A 30 1.59 8.04 -13.90
CA HIS A 30 0.44 8.23 -14.80
C HIS A 30 -0.84 7.53 -14.33
N ASP A 31 -0.94 7.21 -13.04
CA ASP A 31 -2.10 6.56 -12.47
C ASP A 31 -2.86 7.46 -11.47
N MET A 32 -3.97 6.91 -10.97
CA MET A 32 -4.81 7.54 -9.95
C MET A 32 -4.07 7.74 -8.62
N ALA A 33 -3.02 6.96 -8.33
CA ALA A 33 -2.21 7.13 -7.14
C ALA A 33 -1.38 8.43 -7.23
N TYR A 34 -0.79 8.72 -8.40
CA TYR A 34 -0.08 9.98 -8.62
C TYR A 34 -0.99 11.21 -8.41
N ALA A 35 -2.22 11.17 -8.93
CA ALA A 35 -3.18 12.25 -8.73
C ALA A 35 -3.54 12.48 -7.25
N LEU A 36 -3.58 11.41 -6.44
CA LEU A 36 -3.84 11.51 -5.01
C LEU A 36 -2.63 12.05 -4.22
N VAL A 37 -1.41 11.65 -4.61
CA VAL A 37 -0.16 12.20 -4.06
C VAL A 37 -0.13 13.71 -4.25
N GLU A 38 -0.40 14.21 -5.46
CA GLU A 38 -0.43 15.64 -5.77
C GLU A 38 -1.56 16.36 -5.01
N LEU A 39 -2.77 15.80 -5.00
CA LEU A 39 -3.94 16.41 -4.35
C LEU A 39 -3.75 16.57 -2.84
N HIS A 40 -3.14 15.58 -2.19
CA HIS A 40 -2.98 15.55 -0.73
C HIS A 40 -1.59 16.00 -0.26
N ASN A 41 -0.67 16.29 -1.20
CA ASN A 41 0.72 16.68 -0.92
C ASN A 41 1.43 15.68 0.02
N ILE A 42 1.34 14.39 -0.34
CA ILE A 42 1.99 13.25 0.32
C ILE A 42 2.88 12.49 -0.68
N ASN A 43 3.75 11.61 -0.22
CA ASN A 43 4.51 10.71 -1.11
C ASN A 43 3.76 9.39 -1.37
N GLN A 44 4.21 8.61 -2.36
CA GLN A 44 3.55 7.33 -2.67
C GLN A 44 3.63 6.33 -1.51
N GLY A 45 4.74 6.27 -0.77
CA GLY A 45 4.87 5.36 0.37
C GLY A 45 3.78 5.60 1.42
N GLU A 46 3.52 6.87 1.75
CA GLU A 46 2.48 7.31 2.68
C GLU A 46 1.07 7.04 2.13
N LEU A 47 0.83 7.29 0.83
CA LEU A 47 -0.43 6.94 0.18
C LEU A 47 -0.75 5.45 0.36
N TRP A 48 0.20 4.56 0.05
CA TRP A 48 0.01 3.12 0.15
C TRP A 48 -0.18 2.66 1.60
N GLU A 49 0.52 3.29 2.55
CA GLU A 49 0.31 3.03 3.98
C GLU A 49 -1.12 3.36 4.41
N ILE A 50 -1.63 4.54 4.03
CA ILE A 50 -2.99 4.98 4.38
C ILE A 50 -4.03 4.01 3.80
N LEU A 51 -3.90 3.65 2.52
CA LEU A 51 -4.82 2.73 1.85
C LEU A 51 -4.75 1.32 2.45
N LEU A 52 -3.55 0.82 2.76
CA LEU A 52 -3.39 -0.49 3.40
C LEU A 52 -3.99 -0.51 4.80
N LYS A 53 -3.77 0.52 5.64
CA LYS A 53 -4.39 0.59 6.98
C LYS A 53 -5.92 0.62 6.89
N THR A 54 -6.45 1.38 5.93
CA THR A 54 -7.90 1.42 5.67
C THR A 54 -8.41 0.04 5.25
N ALA A 55 -7.75 -0.62 4.30
CA ALA A 55 -8.11 -1.96 3.84
C ALA A 55 -7.94 -3.04 4.93
N ALA A 56 -6.92 -2.96 5.76
CA ALA A 56 -6.69 -3.86 6.88
C ALA A 56 -7.84 -3.77 7.89
N HIS A 57 -8.28 -2.56 8.21
CA HIS A 57 -9.45 -2.34 9.07
C HIS A 57 -10.73 -2.97 8.48
N THR A 58 -11.02 -2.71 7.19
CA THR A 58 -12.23 -3.28 6.53
C THR A 58 -12.19 -4.81 6.44
N SER A 59 -11.02 -5.40 6.27
CA SER A 59 -10.81 -6.86 6.15
C SER A 59 -10.50 -7.56 7.48
N LYS A 60 -10.56 -6.84 8.61
CA LYS A 60 -10.23 -7.34 9.96
C LYS A 60 -8.85 -8.03 10.00
N LEU A 61 -7.88 -7.45 9.30
CA LEU A 61 -6.47 -7.82 9.42
C LEU A 61 -5.88 -7.03 10.60
N GLU A 62 -5.42 -7.74 11.62
CA GLU A 62 -4.68 -7.14 12.72
C GLU A 62 -3.27 -6.77 12.27
N ILE A 63 -2.93 -5.48 12.39
CA ILE A 63 -1.65 -4.89 11.98
C ILE A 63 -1.00 -4.09 13.12
N SER A 64 -1.43 -4.33 14.36
CA SER A 64 -0.95 -3.63 15.57
C SER A 64 0.54 -3.82 15.81
N GLU A 65 1.08 -4.98 15.45
CA GLU A 65 2.49 -5.35 15.57
C GLU A 65 3.31 -5.07 14.30
N VAL A 66 2.69 -4.47 13.26
CA VAL A 66 3.39 -4.11 12.02
C VAL A 66 4.08 -2.76 12.21
N TYR A 67 5.38 -2.72 11.92
CA TYR A 67 6.15 -1.48 11.90
C TYR A 67 6.16 -0.91 10.48
N PHE A 68 5.52 0.25 10.29
CA PHE A 68 5.46 0.96 9.01
C PHE A 68 6.61 1.98 8.91
N GLN A 69 7.33 1.96 7.79
CA GLN A 69 8.44 2.88 7.53
C GLN A 69 8.52 3.19 6.03
N PRO A 70 7.54 3.91 5.45
CA PRO A 70 7.63 4.33 4.06
C PRO A 70 8.89 5.18 3.84
N GLU A 71 9.58 4.96 2.72
CA GLU A 71 10.81 5.62 2.34
C GLU A 71 10.57 6.42 1.05
N ALA A 72 10.16 7.69 1.21
CA ALA A 72 9.71 8.54 0.11
C ALA A 72 8.63 7.82 -0.74
N ASP A 73 8.89 7.55 -2.01
CA ASP A 73 7.91 6.94 -2.91
C ASP A 73 7.85 5.41 -2.83
N VAL A 74 8.64 4.79 -1.95
CA VAL A 74 8.63 3.35 -1.70
C VAL A 74 7.87 3.06 -0.41
N PHE A 75 6.88 2.18 -0.47
CA PHE A 75 6.23 1.65 0.73
C PHE A 75 7.05 0.49 1.30
N VAL A 76 7.34 0.57 2.60
CA VAL A 76 8.02 -0.48 3.36
C VAL A 76 7.34 -0.68 4.72
N ALA A 77 7.12 -1.94 5.08
CA ALA A 77 6.66 -2.33 6.40
C ALA A 77 7.30 -3.66 6.85
N TYR A 78 7.36 -3.86 8.16
CA TYR A 78 8.02 -5.01 8.77
C TYR A 78 7.07 -5.73 9.75
N THR A 79 7.11 -7.05 9.74
CA THR A 79 6.38 -7.91 10.68
C THR A 79 7.16 -9.20 10.93
N ASP A 80 7.09 -9.77 12.12
CA ASP A 80 7.61 -11.11 12.41
C ASP A 80 6.65 -12.23 11.95
N ASN A 81 5.42 -11.88 11.57
CA ASN A 81 4.37 -12.83 11.21
C ASN A 81 4.22 -12.92 9.69
N PHE A 82 4.67 -14.04 9.11
CA PHE A 82 4.56 -14.31 7.67
C PHE A 82 3.13 -14.19 7.13
N LEU A 83 2.14 -14.66 7.88
CA LEU A 83 0.74 -14.64 7.42
C LEU A 83 0.19 -13.21 7.37
N VAL A 84 0.58 -12.36 8.32
CA VAL A 84 0.23 -10.93 8.30
C VAL A 84 0.87 -10.27 7.09
N GLY A 85 2.17 -10.47 6.87
CA GLY A 85 2.87 -9.98 5.68
C GLY A 85 2.20 -10.45 4.39
N LYS A 86 1.82 -11.73 4.30
CA LYS A 86 1.13 -12.31 3.13
C LYS A 86 -0.22 -11.69 2.87
N ARG A 87 -0.99 -11.38 3.91
CA ARG A 87 -2.27 -10.67 3.75
C ARG A 87 -2.07 -9.21 3.33
N MET A 88 -1.05 -8.53 3.83
CA MET A 88 -0.71 -7.17 3.39
C MET A 88 -0.31 -7.13 1.91
N GLU A 89 0.54 -8.05 1.46
CA GLU A 89 0.92 -8.18 0.05
C GLU A 89 -0.30 -8.42 -0.86
N LEU A 90 -1.20 -9.31 -0.46
CA LEU A 90 -2.45 -9.57 -1.20
C LEU A 90 -3.35 -8.33 -1.28
N ILE A 91 -3.47 -7.57 -0.18
CA ILE A 91 -4.25 -6.33 -0.16
C ILE A 91 -3.63 -5.28 -1.08
N LEU A 92 -2.33 -5.02 -0.97
CA LEU A 92 -1.63 -4.04 -1.81
C LEU A 92 -1.72 -4.42 -3.29
N ASN A 93 -1.48 -5.68 -3.63
CA ASN A 93 -1.61 -6.14 -5.01
C ASN A 93 -3.05 -6.03 -5.52
N LYS A 94 -4.05 -6.23 -4.65
CA LYS A 94 -5.44 -6.01 -5.03
C LYS A 94 -5.74 -4.52 -5.24
N LEU A 95 -5.26 -3.64 -4.38
CA LEU A 95 -5.40 -2.18 -4.58
C LEU A 95 -4.81 -1.73 -5.92
N ILE A 96 -3.67 -2.30 -6.33
CA ILE A 96 -3.00 -1.97 -7.60
C ILE A 96 -3.77 -2.52 -8.81
N LEU A 97 -4.30 -3.74 -8.73
CA LEU A 97 -4.85 -4.45 -9.89
C LEU A 97 -6.36 -4.31 -10.07
N ASP A 98 -7.09 -3.92 -9.02
CA ASP A 98 -8.56 -3.87 -8.98
C ASP A 98 -9.04 -2.45 -8.65
N SER A 99 -9.44 -1.70 -9.69
CA SER A 99 -9.87 -0.31 -9.57
C SER A 99 -11.17 -0.14 -8.78
N GLU A 100 -12.06 -1.14 -8.79
CA GLU A 100 -13.29 -1.12 -7.99
C GLU A 100 -12.95 -1.26 -6.50
N TYR A 101 -12.04 -2.19 -6.18
CA TYR A 101 -11.53 -2.34 -4.83
C TYR A 101 -10.77 -1.09 -4.37
N PHE A 102 -9.90 -0.52 -5.21
CA PHE A 102 -9.21 0.72 -4.92
C PHE A 102 -10.19 1.85 -4.56
N ASN A 103 -11.18 2.11 -5.41
CA ASN A 103 -12.17 3.15 -5.18
C ASN A 103 -12.97 2.92 -3.90
N THR A 104 -13.34 1.66 -3.63
CA THR A 104 -14.05 1.28 -2.40
C THR A 104 -13.23 1.61 -1.15
N ILE A 105 -11.92 1.34 -1.17
CA ILE A 105 -11.03 1.65 -0.06
C ILE A 105 -10.78 3.17 0.03
N LEU A 106 -10.56 3.84 -1.09
CA LEU A 106 -10.35 5.29 -1.14
C LEU A 106 -11.50 6.06 -0.49
N LEU A 107 -12.75 5.71 -0.79
CA LEU A 107 -13.94 6.35 -0.22
C LEU A 107 -14.07 6.19 1.30
N GLN A 108 -13.42 5.17 1.87
CA GLN A 108 -13.38 4.91 3.31
C GLN A 108 -12.13 5.50 3.98
N SER A 109 -11.17 5.97 3.18
CA SER A 109 -9.91 6.51 3.66
C SER A 109 -10.03 8.00 4.02
N PRO A 110 -9.05 8.54 4.77
CA PRO A 110 -8.90 9.98 4.96
C PRO A 110 -8.69 10.75 3.65
N LEU A 111 -8.26 10.08 2.59
CA LEU A 111 -7.96 10.67 1.27
C LEU A 111 -9.18 10.76 0.35
N LYS A 112 -10.36 10.37 0.83
CA LYS A 112 -11.61 10.45 0.06
C LYS A 112 -11.82 11.88 -0.49
N PRO A 113 -12.36 12.02 -1.71
CA PRO A 113 -12.73 13.34 -2.22
C PRO A 113 -13.71 14.04 -1.27
N GLN A 114 -13.46 15.31 -0.96
CA GLN A 114 -14.43 16.13 -0.26
C GLN A 114 -15.50 16.58 -1.27
N ALA A 115 -16.77 16.50 -0.89
CA ALA A 115 -17.83 17.10 -1.70
C ALA A 115 -17.79 18.61 -1.45
N ASP A 116 -17.63 19.39 -2.52
CA ASP A 116 -17.78 20.85 -2.53
C ASP A 116 -19.20 21.27 -2.10
#